data_AF-Q26E12-F1
#
_entry.id   AF-Q26E12-F1
#
_cell.length_a   1.000
_cell.length_b   1.000
_cell.length_c   1.000
_cell.angle_alpha   90.00
_cell.angle_beta   90.00
_cell.angle_gamma   90.00
#
_symmetry.space_group_name_H-M   'P 1'
#
loop_
_entity.id
_entity.type
_entity.pdbx_description
1 polymer ?
#
loop_
_entity_poly.entity_id
_entity_poly.type
_entity_poly.pdbx_seq_one_letter_code
_entity_poly.pdbx_strand_id
1 'polypeptide(L)'
;MTITTNSIEERLFQVWMNESFVAEFEQWVYQSEELKEYLSADAYFDFLDLNYKSETAYHDLKNLISKEISISQLETWSLLLQLDCVKQRQGDYYKIIENFYNLDYFGYTFMSKLAYDYSFYMNYPFGKYRAYDFNELTTFKQNQLINEFYPSIIEAVNEVEQWLLNENVIPLGGNNYFNDLKFIDNRASSETKKNHTEKAERK
;
A
#
# COMPACT_ATOMS: atom_id res chain seq x y z
N MET A 1 -14.34 -4.03 6.38
CA MET A 1 -14.72 -4.61 5.07
C MET A 1 -13.62 -5.63 4.79
N THR A 2 -13.93 -6.92 4.73
CA THR A 2 -12.91 -7.97 4.56
C THR A 2 -12.35 -7.87 3.15
N ILE A 3 -11.07 -7.51 3.04
CA ILE A 3 -10.29 -7.74 1.83
C ILE A 3 -10.41 -9.24 1.59
N THR A 4 -11.14 -9.67 0.56
CA THR A 4 -11.33 -11.10 0.28
C THR A 4 -10.09 -11.64 -0.41
N THR A 5 -9.04 -11.75 0.37
CA THR A 5 -7.86 -12.57 0.11
C THR A 5 -8.05 -13.85 0.91
N ASN A 6 -7.73 -15.00 0.30
CA ASN A 6 -7.73 -16.25 1.06
C ASN A 6 -6.79 -16.07 2.28
N SER A 7 -7.11 -16.65 3.44
CA SER A 7 -6.26 -16.55 4.65
C SER A 7 -4.81 -17.00 4.41
N ILE A 8 -4.58 -17.83 3.39
CA ILE A 8 -3.26 -18.23 2.91
C ILE A 8 -2.55 -17.08 2.18
N GLU A 9 -3.20 -16.45 1.19
CA GLU A 9 -2.62 -15.33 0.44
C GLU A 9 -2.27 -14.16 1.37
N GLU A 10 -3.13 -13.85 2.33
CA GLU A 10 -2.85 -12.80 3.32
C GLU A 10 -1.58 -13.08 4.12
N ARG A 11 -1.36 -14.33 4.54
CA ARG A 11 -0.14 -14.73 5.25
C ARG A 11 1.09 -14.60 4.36
N LEU A 12 0.98 -15.01 3.09
CA LEU A 12 2.06 -14.84 2.11
C LEU A 12 2.38 -13.36 1.90
N PHE A 13 1.37 -12.49 1.83
CA PHE A 13 1.52 -11.05 1.66
C PHE A 13 2.14 -10.38 2.90
N GLN A 14 1.70 -10.77 4.11
CA GLN A 14 2.25 -10.25 5.36
C GLN A 14 3.74 -10.52 5.47
N VAL A 15 4.16 -11.75 5.21
CA VAL A 15 5.58 -12.12 5.17
C VAL A 15 6.30 -11.37 4.08
N TRP A 16 5.75 -11.34 2.86
CA TRP A 16 6.37 -10.63 1.73
C TRP A 16 6.74 -9.18 2.07
N MET A 17 5.90 -8.52 2.86
CA MET A 17 6.05 -7.11 3.22
C MET A 17 6.96 -6.89 4.43
N ASN A 18 7.17 -7.90 5.29
CA ASN A 18 7.88 -7.71 6.55
C ASN A 18 8.62 -8.98 7.01
N GLU A 19 9.95 -8.89 7.03
CA GLU A 19 10.88 -9.92 7.47
C GLU A 19 10.63 -10.44 8.90
N SER A 20 10.07 -9.61 9.79
CA SER A 20 9.82 -10.03 11.18
C SER A 20 8.84 -11.22 11.30
N PHE A 21 8.06 -11.51 10.25
CA PHE A 21 7.15 -12.66 10.22
C PHE A 21 7.80 -13.98 9.78
N VAL A 22 9.06 -13.99 9.32
CA VAL A 22 9.72 -15.20 8.79
C VAL A 22 9.69 -16.37 9.77
N ALA A 23 9.98 -16.11 11.06
CA ALA A 23 9.98 -17.15 12.09
C ALA A 23 8.57 -17.69 12.41
N GLU A 24 7.56 -16.83 12.43
CA GLU A 24 6.16 -17.25 12.60
C GLU A 24 5.68 -18.06 11.39
N PHE A 25 6.08 -17.63 10.19
CA PHE A 25 5.74 -18.28 8.95
C PHE A 25 6.35 -19.68 8.85
N GLU A 26 7.61 -19.87 9.24
CA GLU A 26 8.23 -21.20 9.33
C GLU A 26 7.35 -22.16 10.15
N GLN A 27 6.94 -21.74 11.35
CA GLN A 27 6.11 -22.57 12.21
C GLN A 27 4.75 -22.87 11.58
N TRP A 28 4.17 -21.89 10.89
CA TRP A 28 2.92 -22.08 10.17
C TRP A 28 3.06 -23.08 9.02
N VAL A 29 4.12 -22.99 8.20
CA VAL A 29 4.39 -23.93 7.09
C VAL A 29 4.42 -25.36 7.60
N TYR A 30 5.12 -25.63 8.71
CA TYR A 30 5.23 -26.99 9.27
C TYR A 30 3.92 -27.56 9.83
N GLN A 31 2.91 -26.72 10.09
CA GLN A 31 1.66 -27.11 10.74
C GLN A 31 0.44 -27.01 9.81
N SER A 32 0.59 -26.37 8.64
CA SER A 32 -0.54 -25.99 7.79
C SER A 32 -0.85 -27.05 6.73
N GLU A 33 -1.87 -27.89 6.99
CA GLU A 33 -2.43 -28.76 5.95
C GLU A 33 -3.11 -27.93 4.84
N GLU A 34 -3.69 -26.77 5.17
CA GLU A 34 -4.32 -25.89 4.18
C GLU A 34 -3.31 -25.34 3.16
N LEU A 35 -2.08 -25.02 3.60
CA LEU A 35 -1.02 -24.57 2.70
C LEU A 35 -0.60 -25.67 1.72
N LYS A 36 -0.52 -26.90 2.21
CA LYS A 36 -0.18 -28.08 1.41
C LYS A 36 -1.24 -28.41 0.36
N GLU A 37 -2.51 -28.14 0.65
CA GLU A 37 -3.61 -28.29 -0.31
C GLU A 37 -3.65 -27.14 -1.33
N TYR A 38 -3.24 -25.94 -0.92
CA TYR A 38 -3.21 -24.75 -1.77
C TYR A 38 -2.07 -24.77 -2.79
N LEU A 39 -0.88 -25.22 -2.39
CA LEU A 39 0.31 -25.26 -3.25
C LEU A 39 0.40 -26.56 -4.05
N SER A 40 1.15 -26.51 -5.16
CA SER A 40 1.62 -27.75 -5.80
C SER A 40 2.57 -28.50 -4.85
N ALA A 41 2.65 -29.83 -4.99
CA ALA A 41 3.52 -30.64 -4.14
C ALA A 41 4.99 -30.17 -4.18
N ASP A 42 5.51 -29.87 -5.37
CA ASP A 42 6.88 -29.39 -5.56
C ASP A 42 7.08 -28.03 -4.87
N ALA A 43 6.16 -27.08 -5.05
CA ALA A 43 6.23 -25.78 -4.38
C ALA A 43 6.19 -25.94 -2.85
N TYR A 44 5.29 -26.78 -2.33
CA TYR A 44 5.21 -27.02 -0.89
C TYR A 44 6.51 -27.61 -0.32
N PHE A 45 7.17 -28.53 -1.04
CA PHE A 45 8.48 -29.04 -0.64
C PHE A 45 9.55 -27.95 -0.64
N ASP A 46 9.56 -27.04 -1.62
CA ASP A 46 10.49 -25.91 -1.64
C ASP A 46 10.34 -25.03 -0.37
N PHE A 47 9.09 -24.80 0.09
CA PHE A 47 8.85 -24.07 1.34
C PHE A 47 9.32 -24.85 2.58
N LEU A 48 9.22 -26.18 2.60
CA LEU A 48 9.71 -27.01 3.71
C LEU A 48 11.23 -27.08 3.78
N ASP A 49 11.89 -27.13 2.62
CA ASP A 49 13.35 -27.27 2.51
C ASP A 49 14.10 -25.95 2.69
N LEU A 50 13.40 -24.81 2.75
CA LEU A 50 14.00 -23.51 2.95
C LEU A 50 14.72 -23.41 4.30
N ASN A 51 15.96 -22.92 4.30
CA ASN A 51 16.68 -22.63 5.55
C ASN A 51 16.27 -21.27 6.13
N TYR A 52 15.17 -21.25 6.89
CA TYR A 52 14.60 -20.05 7.54
C TYR A 52 15.53 -19.34 8.54
N LYS A 53 16.62 -19.99 8.96
CA LYS A 53 17.60 -19.43 9.91
C LYS A 53 18.80 -18.78 9.21
N SER A 54 18.87 -18.86 7.89
CA SER A 54 19.95 -18.23 7.12
C SER A 54 19.79 -16.72 7.08
N GLU A 55 20.90 -16.00 6.87
CA GLU A 55 20.88 -14.54 6.70
C GLU A 55 20.14 -14.10 5.42
N THR A 56 19.97 -15.02 4.46
CA THR A 56 19.25 -14.78 3.19
C THR A 56 17.82 -15.30 3.20
N ALA A 57 17.36 -15.87 4.32
CA ALA A 57 16.07 -16.56 4.42
C ALA A 57 14.91 -15.73 3.91
N TYR A 58 14.87 -14.43 4.28
CA TYR A 58 13.80 -13.54 3.86
C TYR A 58 13.76 -13.33 2.34
N HIS A 59 14.93 -13.11 1.72
CA HIS A 59 15.03 -12.94 0.27
C HIS A 59 14.65 -14.23 -0.46
N ASP A 60 15.14 -15.37 0.01
CA ASP A 60 14.86 -16.67 -0.59
C ASP A 60 13.38 -17.04 -0.44
N LEU A 61 12.78 -16.73 0.71
CA LEU A 61 11.34 -16.86 0.94
C LEU A 61 10.53 -15.97 0.00
N LYS A 62 10.92 -14.71 -0.20
CA LYS A 62 10.27 -13.84 -1.20
C LYS A 62 10.36 -14.44 -2.59
N ASN A 63 11.49 -15.03 -2.98
CA ASN A 63 11.59 -15.68 -4.29
C ASN A 63 10.62 -16.86 -4.42
N LEU A 64 10.40 -17.65 -3.37
CA LEU A 64 9.38 -18.71 -3.38
C LEU A 64 7.97 -18.11 -3.48
N ILE A 65 7.63 -17.19 -2.59
CA ILE A 65 6.31 -16.54 -2.56
C ILE A 65 5.98 -15.89 -3.91
N SER A 66 6.97 -15.26 -4.58
CA SER A 66 6.77 -14.56 -5.86
C SER A 66 6.21 -15.43 -6.97
N LYS A 67 6.40 -16.76 -6.88
CA LYS A 67 5.89 -17.73 -7.85
C LYS A 67 4.44 -18.11 -7.59
N GLU A 68 3.99 -17.94 -6.34
CA GLU A 68 2.69 -18.41 -5.85
C GLU A 68 1.66 -17.27 -5.71
N ILE A 69 2.07 -16.02 -5.89
CA ILE A 69 1.21 -14.85 -5.73
C ILE A 69 1.11 -14.01 -7.00
N SER A 70 -0.02 -13.32 -7.18
CA SER A 70 -0.09 -12.21 -8.11
C SER A 70 0.42 -10.93 -7.46
N ILE A 71 1.41 -10.28 -8.09
CA ILE A 71 1.88 -8.95 -7.68
C ILE A 71 0.73 -7.94 -7.66
N SER A 72 -0.23 -8.02 -8.58
CA SER A 72 -1.36 -7.10 -8.59
C SER A 72 -2.28 -7.27 -7.37
N GLN A 73 -2.47 -8.51 -6.91
CA GLN A 73 -3.26 -8.80 -5.72
C GLN A 73 -2.53 -8.32 -4.46
N LEU A 74 -1.23 -8.57 -4.36
CA LEU A 74 -0.39 -8.09 -3.27
C LEU A 74 -0.41 -6.57 -3.15
N GLU A 75 -0.20 -5.87 -4.27
CA GLU A 75 -0.21 -4.40 -4.31
C GLU A 75 -1.58 -3.85 -3.93
N THR A 76 -2.66 -4.45 -4.46
CA THR A 76 -4.04 -4.08 -4.11
C THR A 76 -4.30 -4.26 -2.62
N TRP A 77 -3.94 -5.44 -2.06
CA TRP A 77 -4.08 -5.74 -0.64
C TRP A 77 -3.31 -4.74 0.23
N SER A 78 -2.06 -4.45 -0.12
CA SER A 78 -1.20 -3.50 0.59
C SER A 78 -1.80 -2.09 0.61
N LEU A 79 -2.28 -1.61 -0.53
CA LEU A 79 -2.93 -0.31 -0.63
C LEU A 79 -4.24 -0.27 0.17
N LEU A 80 -5.08 -1.30 0.08
CA LEU A 80 -6.33 -1.37 0.85
C LEU A 80 -6.07 -1.35 2.36
N LEU A 81 -5.06 -2.08 2.84
CA LEU A 81 -4.64 -2.05 4.25
C LEU A 81 -4.20 -0.64 4.67
N GLN A 82 -3.40 0.03 3.85
CA GLN A 82 -2.95 1.40 4.11
C GLN A 82 -4.13 2.40 4.17
N LEU A 83 -5.06 2.29 3.23
CA LEU A 83 -6.27 3.13 3.16
C LEU A 83 -7.16 2.90 4.39
N ASP A 84 -7.35 1.65 4.84
CA ASP A 84 -8.11 1.37 6.07
C ASP A 84 -7.43 1.93 7.32
N CYS A 85 -6.10 1.82 7.45
CA CYS A 85 -5.35 2.47 8.53
C CYS A 85 -5.62 3.99 8.60
N VAL A 86 -5.68 4.67 7.44
CA VAL A 86 -6.04 6.10 7.36
C VAL A 86 -7.50 6.33 7.78
N LYS A 87 -8.44 5.52 7.31
CA LYS A 87 -9.86 5.62 7.69
C LYS A 87 -10.07 5.46 9.19
N GLN A 88 -9.42 4.46 9.79
CA GLN A 88 -9.56 4.13 11.21
C GLN A 88 -8.63 4.94 12.12
N ARG A 89 -7.71 5.74 11.54
CA ARG A 89 -6.62 6.43 12.25
C ARG A 89 -5.79 5.50 13.14
N GLN A 90 -5.46 4.31 12.62
CA GLN A 90 -4.74 3.28 13.35
C GLN A 90 -3.26 3.20 12.94
N GLY A 91 -2.41 2.79 13.89
CA GLY A 91 -0.96 2.68 13.68
C GLY A 91 -0.33 4.00 13.24
N ASP A 92 0.63 3.90 12.32
CA ASP A 92 1.36 5.04 11.76
C ASP A 92 0.61 5.71 10.57
N TYR A 93 -0.73 5.83 10.66
CA TYR A 93 -1.56 6.34 9.56
C TYR A 93 -1.12 7.72 9.01
N TYR A 94 -0.49 8.56 9.83
CA TYR A 94 0.03 9.84 9.38
C TYR A 94 1.22 9.69 8.41
N LYS A 95 2.09 8.71 8.62
CA LYS A 95 3.16 8.36 7.67
C LYS A 95 2.60 7.81 6.36
N ILE A 96 1.47 7.10 6.44
CA ILE A 96 0.76 6.63 5.25
C ILE A 96 0.24 7.82 4.44
N ILE A 97 -0.38 8.81 5.09
CA ILE A 97 -0.83 10.04 4.43
C ILE A 97 0.36 10.77 3.80
N GLU A 98 1.48 10.92 4.52
CA GLU A 98 2.72 11.50 4.01
C GLU A 98 3.28 10.75 2.78
N ASN A 99 3.11 9.42 2.72
CA ASN A 99 3.60 8.60 1.63
C ASN A 99 2.73 8.63 0.36
N PHE A 100 1.47 9.10 0.43
CA PHE A 100 0.62 9.17 -0.78
C PHE A 100 1.23 10.04 -1.89
N TYR A 101 1.98 11.09 -1.55
CA TYR A 101 2.74 11.87 -2.53
C TYR A 101 3.78 11.02 -3.27
N ASN A 102 4.51 10.16 -2.56
CA ASN A 102 5.50 9.28 -3.18
C ASN A 102 4.85 8.27 -4.12
N LEU A 103 3.70 7.69 -3.75
CA LEU A 103 2.98 6.75 -4.61
C LEU A 103 2.58 7.41 -5.94
N ASP A 104 2.03 8.63 -5.89
CA ASP A 104 1.72 9.42 -7.10
C ASP A 104 2.97 9.73 -7.91
N TYR A 105 4.01 10.26 -7.24
CA TYR A 105 5.29 10.63 -7.85
C TYR A 105 5.99 9.44 -8.54
N PHE A 106 5.88 8.24 -7.98
CA PHE A 106 6.47 7.03 -8.55
C PHE A 106 5.60 6.36 -9.61
N GLY A 107 4.36 6.80 -9.86
CA GLY A 107 3.58 6.38 -11.02
C GLY A 107 2.15 5.95 -10.72
N TYR A 108 1.73 5.79 -9.46
CA TYR A 108 0.32 5.56 -9.11
C TYR A 108 -0.48 6.86 -9.15
N THR A 109 -0.60 7.45 -10.34
CA THR A 109 -1.26 8.75 -10.56
C THR A 109 -2.76 8.74 -10.24
N PHE A 110 -3.39 7.57 -10.06
CA PHE A 110 -4.72 7.49 -9.48
C PHE A 110 -4.77 7.99 -8.01
N MET A 111 -3.63 8.08 -7.32
CA MET A 111 -3.50 8.65 -5.97
C MET A 111 -3.44 10.18 -5.94
N SER A 112 -3.45 10.88 -7.08
CA SER A 112 -3.23 12.34 -7.16
C SER A 112 -4.06 13.15 -6.18
N LYS A 113 -5.34 12.82 -5.96
CA LYS A 113 -6.17 13.54 -4.99
C LYS A 113 -5.60 13.41 -3.57
N LEU A 114 -5.28 12.18 -3.14
CA LEU A 114 -4.66 11.92 -1.84
C LEU A 114 -3.27 12.59 -1.72
N ALA A 115 -2.50 12.55 -2.81
CA ALA A 115 -1.17 13.14 -2.89
C ALA A 115 -1.19 14.67 -2.75
N TYR A 116 -1.99 15.38 -3.56
CA TYR A 116 -1.89 16.84 -3.65
C TYR A 116 -2.83 17.57 -2.69
N ASP A 117 -3.98 17.01 -2.33
CA ASP A 117 -4.93 17.67 -1.43
C ASP A 117 -4.55 17.48 0.04
N TYR A 118 -3.76 16.45 0.37
CA TYR A 118 -3.43 16.10 1.76
C TYR A 118 -1.92 15.88 1.97
N SER A 119 -1.32 14.92 1.28
CA SER A 119 0.07 14.52 1.49
C SER A 119 1.08 15.63 1.23
N PHE A 120 0.87 16.42 0.19
CA PHE A 120 1.72 17.54 -0.18
C PHE A 120 1.82 18.59 0.95
N TYR A 121 0.71 18.86 1.64
CA TYR A 121 0.69 19.80 2.76
C TYR A 121 1.39 19.26 4.01
N MET A 122 1.51 17.93 4.15
CA MET A 122 2.37 17.31 5.17
C MET A 122 3.83 17.42 4.81
N ASN A 123 4.20 17.04 3.58
CA ASN A 123 5.59 17.06 3.12
C ASN A 123 6.16 18.49 3.04
N TYR A 124 5.33 19.50 2.80
CA TYR A 124 5.74 20.90 2.66
C TYR A 124 4.87 21.85 3.50
N PRO A 125 4.94 21.80 4.85
CA PRO A 125 4.10 22.59 5.74
C PRO A 125 4.49 24.08 5.80
N PHE A 126 5.41 24.51 4.94
CA PHE A 126 6.04 25.84 4.97
C PHE A 126 5.03 26.98 4.93
N GLY A 127 4.00 26.87 4.09
CA GLY A 127 2.99 27.93 3.93
C GLY A 127 2.28 28.30 5.23
N LYS A 128 2.13 27.34 6.16
CA LYS A 128 1.39 27.54 7.41
C LYS A 128 2.30 27.66 8.63
N TYR A 129 3.33 26.82 8.69
CA TYR A 129 4.16 26.69 9.89
C TYR A 129 5.61 27.14 9.68
N ARG A 130 5.99 27.57 8.46
CA ARG A 130 7.36 27.92 8.08
C ARG A 130 8.38 26.81 8.38
N ALA A 131 7.93 25.56 8.34
CA ALA A 131 8.73 24.35 8.46
C ALA A 131 8.87 23.71 7.07
N TYR A 132 10.02 23.10 6.79
CA TYR A 132 10.27 22.43 5.51
C TYR A 132 9.84 20.97 5.52
N ASP A 133 9.70 20.38 6.70
CA ASP A 133 9.37 18.97 6.88
C ASP A 133 8.34 18.81 8.02
N PHE A 134 7.45 17.82 7.89
CA PHE A 134 6.46 17.50 8.91
C PHE A 134 7.09 17.19 10.28
N ASN A 135 8.26 16.56 10.29
CA ASN A 135 9.00 16.15 11.48
C ASN A 135 9.66 17.32 12.22
N GLU A 136 9.76 18.50 11.60
CA GLU A 136 10.19 19.74 12.27
C GLU A 136 9.09 20.35 13.14
N LEU A 137 7.84 19.92 12.96
CA LEU A 137 6.71 20.42 13.73
C LEU A 137 6.68 19.76 15.12
N THR A 138 6.21 20.51 16.12
CA THR A 138 5.87 19.92 17.42
C THR A 138 4.69 18.95 17.26
N THR A 139 4.60 17.93 18.12
CA THR A 139 3.48 16.98 18.11
C THR A 139 2.11 17.65 18.13
N PHE A 140 1.98 18.78 18.84
CA PHE A 140 0.75 19.58 18.83
C PHE A 140 0.41 20.12 17.42
N LYS A 141 1.39 20.70 16.72
CA LYS A 141 1.19 21.25 15.36
C LYS A 141 0.98 20.15 14.32
N GLN A 142 1.69 19.02 14.46
CA GLN A 142 1.50 17.81 13.67
C GLN A 142 0.04 17.33 13.76
N ASN A 143 -0.46 17.15 14.99
CA ASN A 143 -1.84 16.75 15.23
C ASN A 143 -2.84 17.78 14.69
N GLN A 144 -2.56 19.07 14.85
CA GLN A 144 -3.43 20.12 14.31
C GLN A 144 -3.52 20.04 12.78
N LEU A 145 -2.39 19.87 12.08
CA LEU A 145 -2.37 19.71 10.63
C LEU A 145 -3.13 18.46 10.16
N ILE A 146 -2.84 17.31 10.76
CA ILE A 146 -3.51 16.05 10.41
C ILE A 146 -5.02 16.15 10.63
N ASN A 147 -5.45 16.74 11.74
CA ASN A 147 -6.87 16.84 12.06
C ASN A 147 -7.66 17.71 11.06
N GLU A 148 -7.02 18.66 10.38
CA GLU A 148 -7.66 19.49 9.35
C GLU A 148 -8.03 18.70 8.09
N PHE A 149 -7.38 17.56 7.86
CA PHE A 149 -7.73 16.69 6.73
C PHE A 149 -9.05 15.95 6.93
N TYR A 150 -9.49 15.78 8.17
CA TYR A 150 -10.69 15.00 8.48
C TYR A 150 -11.90 15.90 8.75
N PRO A 151 -13.11 15.50 8.31
CA PRO A 151 -13.43 14.19 7.71
C PRO A 151 -13.15 14.10 6.20
N SER A 152 -12.78 15.19 5.53
CA SER A 152 -12.72 15.27 4.06
C SER A 152 -11.84 14.22 3.39
N ILE A 153 -10.71 13.83 4.00
CA ILE A 153 -9.81 12.78 3.48
C ILE A 153 -10.50 11.43 3.32
N ILE A 154 -11.53 11.15 4.14
CA ILE A 154 -12.27 9.88 4.10
C ILE A 154 -12.97 9.70 2.76
N GLU A 155 -13.48 10.78 2.14
CA GLU A 155 -14.12 10.70 0.83
C GLU A 155 -13.11 10.28 -0.25
N ALA A 156 -11.92 10.91 -0.26
CA ALA A 156 -10.86 10.57 -1.20
C ALA A 156 -10.32 9.15 -0.97
N VAL A 157 -10.18 8.72 0.28
CA VAL A 157 -9.75 7.36 0.62
C VAL A 157 -10.77 6.33 0.16
N ASN A 158 -12.06 6.56 0.44
CA ASN A 158 -13.14 5.66 -0.01
C ASN A 158 -13.21 5.59 -1.54
N GLU A 159 -13.01 6.71 -2.24
CA GLU A 159 -12.99 6.72 -3.70
C GLU A 159 -11.89 5.80 -4.26
N VAL A 160 -10.66 5.94 -3.78
CA VAL A 160 -9.54 5.07 -4.20
C VAL A 160 -9.79 3.61 -3.80
N GLU A 161 -10.28 3.37 -2.58
CA GLU A 161 -10.65 2.03 -2.11
C GLU A 161 -11.67 1.37 -3.06
N GLN A 162 -12.70 2.10 -3.49
CA GLN A 162 -13.69 1.59 -4.44
C GLN A 162 -13.10 1.37 -5.84
N TRP A 163 -12.12 2.16 -6.28
CA TRP A 163 -11.45 1.87 -7.55
C TRP A 163 -10.67 0.56 -7.51
N LEU A 164 -10.00 0.28 -6.40
CA LEU A 164 -9.26 -0.96 -6.18
C LEU A 164 -10.20 -2.17 -6.06
N LEU A 165 -11.25 -2.07 -5.23
CA LEU A 165 -12.19 -3.16 -4.99
C LEU A 165 -13.01 -3.56 -6.22
N ASN A 166 -13.32 -2.60 -7.09
CA ASN A 166 -14.08 -2.86 -8.33
C ASN A 166 -13.17 -3.13 -9.54
N GLU A 167 -11.86 -3.27 -9.36
CA GLU A 167 -10.86 -3.45 -10.43
C GLU A 167 -10.91 -2.34 -11.51
N ASN A 168 -11.46 -1.17 -11.15
CA ASN A 168 -11.38 0.03 -11.98
C ASN A 168 -9.94 0.53 -12.08
N VAL A 169 -9.13 0.24 -11.05
CA VAL A 169 -7.69 0.41 -11.04
C VAL A 169 -7.06 -0.89 -10.59
N ILE A 170 -6.11 -1.41 -11.37
CA ILE A 170 -5.35 -2.62 -11.03
C ILE A 170 -3.87 -2.25 -10.92
N PRO A 171 -3.33 -2.06 -9.70
CA PRO A 171 -1.91 -1.84 -9.47
C PRO A 171 -1.09 -3.04 -9.95
N LEU A 172 0.07 -2.81 -10.56
CA LEU A 172 0.98 -3.84 -11.07
C LEU A 172 2.36 -3.80 -10.38
N GLY A 173 2.56 -2.88 -9.43
CA GLY A 173 3.84 -2.67 -8.77
C GLY A 173 4.88 -1.99 -9.66
N GLY A 174 6.12 -2.00 -9.20
CA GLY A 174 7.29 -1.41 -9.84
C GLY A 174 8.49 -1.42 -8.89
N ASN A 175 9.67 -0.99 -9.35
CA ASN A 175 10.90 -1.00 -8.54
C ASN A 175 11.11 0.29 -7.72
N ASN A 176 10.04 1.05 -7.43
CA ASN A 176 10.09 2.34 -6.71
C ASN A 176 11.12 3.34 -7.28
N TYR A 177 11.49 3.20 -8.55
CA TYR A 177 12.19 4.24 -9.31
C TYR A 177 11.19 5.26 -9.83
N PHE A 178 11.69 6.46 -10.16
CA PHE A 178 10.85 7.53 -10.71
C PHE A 178 9.98 7.03 -11.87
N ASN A 179 8.66 7.16 -11.73
CA ASN A 179 7.65 6.75 -12.71
C ASN A 179 7.69 5.26 -13.11
N ASP A 180 8.11 4.37 -12.20
CA ASP A 180 8.19 2.92 -12.46
C ASP A 180 7.00 2.11 -11.91
N LEU A 181 6.19 2.69 -11.01
CA LEU A 181 4.94 2.08 -10.58
C LEU A 181 3.93 2.10 -11.72
N LYS A 182 3.36 0.93 -12.04
CA LYS A 182 2.42 0.75 -13.15
C LYS A 182 1.07 0.30 -12.66
N PHE A 183 0.02 0.68 -13.37
CA PHE A 183 -1.34 0.21 -13.09
C PHE A 183 -2.15 0.16 -14.39
N ILE A 184 -3.20 -0.66 -14.40
CA ILE A 184 -4.22 -0.66 -15.44
C ILE A 184 -5.35 0.26 -14.96
N ASP A 185 -5.78 1.19 -15.81
CA ASP A 185 -6.87 2.12 -15.54
C ASP A 185 -8.08 1.79 -16.41
N ASN A 186 -9.09 1.19 -15.80
CA ASN A 186 -10.36 0.84 -16.41
C ASN A 186 -11.46 1.87 -16.09
N ARG A 187 -11.14 2.96 -15.38
CA ARG A 187 -12.11 4.02 -15.07
C ARG A 187 -12.64 4.68 -16.35
N ALA A 188 -13.88 5.14 -16.32
CA ALA A 188 -14.45 5.85 -17.45
C ALA A 188 -13.69 7.17 -17.71
N SER A 189 -13.55 7.57 -18.98
CA SER A 189 -12.74 8.75 -19.37
C SER A 189 -13.19 10.08 -18.74
N SER A 190 -14.43 10.17 -18.23
CA SER A 190 -14.95 11.31 -17.47
C SER A 190 -14.43 11.40 -16.04
N GLU A 191 -14.03 10.27 -15.45
CA GLU A 191 -13.45 10.18 -14.10
C GLU A 191 -11.94 10.44 -14.13
N THR A 192 -11.25 10.01 -15.20
CA THR A 192 -9.82 10.27 -15.41
C THR A 192 -9.49 11.76 -15.57
N LYS A 193 -10.41 12.55 -16.17
CA LYS A 193 -10.21 13.99 -16.43
C LYS A 193 -10.38 14.87 -15.19
N LYS A 194 -11.13 14.43 -14.17
CA LYS A 194 -11.30 15.24 -12.94
C LYS A 194 -9.97 15.50 -12.23
N ASN A 195 -9.01 14.57 -12.32
CA ASN A 195 -7.72 14.67 -11.62
C ASN A 195 -6.69 15.60 -12.30
N HIS A 196 -6.92 16.03 -13.54
CA HIS A 196 -6.01 16.95 -14.25
C HIS A 196 -6.59 18.33 -14.56
N THR A 197 -7.92 18.51 -14.52
CA THR A 197 -8.53 19.72 -15.09
C THR A 197 -8.85 20.85 -14.10
N GLU A 198 -8.83 20.64 -12.77
CA GLU A 198 -9.16 21.73 -11.83
C GLU A 198 -7.98 22.68 -11.50
N LYS A 199 -6.75 22.40 -11.93
CA LYS A 199 -5.60 23.33 -11.75
C LYS A 199 -5.41 24.33 -12.90
N ALA A 200 -6.17 24.24 -13.98
CA ALA A 200 -6.02 25.14 -15.14
C ALA A 200 -6.93 26.39 -15.10
N GLU A 201 -7.91 26.45 -14.19
CA GLU A 201 -8.88 27.55 -14.12
C GLU A 201 -8.83 28.31 -12.79
N ARG A 202 -7.66 28.86 -12.45
CA ARG A 202 -7.56 30.06 -11.62
C ARG A 202 -6.49 30.98 -12.20
N LYS A 203 -6.90 31.82 -13.15
CA LYS A 203 -6.18 33.03 -13.57
C LYS A 203 -6.58 34.18 -12.67
#